data_AF-A0A957WW54-F1
#
_entry.id   AF-A0A957WW54-F1
#
_cell.length_a   1.000
_cell.length_b   1.000
_cell.length_c   1.000
_cell.angle_alpha   90.00
_cell.angle_beta   90.00
_cell.angle_gamma   90.00
#
_symmetry.space_group_name_H-M   'P 1'
#
loop_
_entity.id
_entity.type
_entity.pdbx_description
1 polymer ?
#
loop_
_entity_poly.entity_id
_entity_poly.type
_entity_poly.pdbx_seq_one_letter_code
_entity_poly.pdbx_strand_id
1 'polypeptide(L)'
;GTVTIPTQTVTDPSSYCGPPVGGQAPSIDIIKLTNGQDADDPDGADVPPIAVGAPVTWHYIITNTGTVTITEADITVTDNVIGTITTIIDKGDGDNVLSPGETWTYEAVGVAIDLGNPPDDPNLQLVSNVCTFDGTVLPPRTAYTNIGTVTIPEASANDPSSYCNVPPAALDPEEEPQPPGSRIFLPSIAR
;
A
#
# COMPACT_ATOMS: atom_id res chain seq x y z
N GLY A 1 -19.44 4.46 74.50
CA GLY A 1 -18.56 4.20 73.36
C GLY A 1 -19.38 3.58 72.27
N THR A 2 -19.58 4.30 71.18
CA THR A 2 -20.20 3.81 69.94
C THR A 2 -19.10 3.30 69.02
N VAL A 3 -19.25 2.08 68.52
CA VAL A 3 -18.57 1.63 67.30
C VAL A 3 -19.66 1.13 66.38
N THR A 4 -20.00 1.95 65.38
CA THR A 4 -20.84 1.58 64.26
C THR A 4 -19.91 1.06 63.17
N ILE A 5 -20.01 -0.23 62.86
CA ILE A 5 -19.34 -0.83 61.69
C ILE A 5 -20.24 -0.53 60.48
N PRO A 6 -19.74 0.08 59.39
CA PRO A 6 -20.56 0.22 58.19
C PRO A 6 -20.85 -1.16 57.61
N THR A 7 -22.11 -1.36 57.25
CA THR A 7 -22.61 -2.43 56.39
C THR A 7 -21.74 -2.54 55.13
N GLN A 8 -20.93 -3.58 55.06
CA GLN A 8 -20.36 -4.03 53.79
C GLN A 8 -21.50 -4.67 53.00
N THR A 9 -21.93 -4.03 51.93
CA THR A 9 -22.78 -4.69 50.93
C THR A 9 -21.94 -5.73 50.21
N VAL A 10 -22.15 -6.99 50.56
CA VAL A 10 -21.71 -8.13 49.76
C VAL A 10 -22.54 -8.12 48.48
N THR A 11 -21.89 -7.92 47.33
CA THR A 11 -22.46 -8.29 46.03
C THR A 11 -21.50 -9.35 45.47
N ASP A 12 -21.98 -10.59 45.44
CA ASP A 12 -21.34 -11.82 45.00
C ASP A 12 -22.06 -12.27 43.71
N PRO A 13 -21.60 -13.20 42.85
CA PRO A 13 -20.25 -13.70 42.48
C PRO A 13 -20.06 -13.81 40.95
N SER A 14 -18.93 -13.38 40.40
CA SER A 14 -18.31 -14.12 39.28
C SER A 14 -16.82 -13.82 39.21
N SER A 15 -16.09 -14.30 40.22
CA SER A 15 -14.65 -14.47 40.18
C SER A 15 -14.34 -15.95 39.88
N TYR A 16 -13.95 -16.20 38.64
CA TYR A 16 -13.20 -17.36 38.18
C TYR A 16 -12.41 -16.90 36.95
N CYS A 17 -11.11 -17.11 36.74
CA CYS A 17 -9.96 -17.48 37.56
C CYS A 17 -8.76 -17.25 36.64
N GLY A 18 -7.65 -16.71 37.15
CA GLY A 18 -6.33 -16.86 36.54
C GLY A 18 -5.51 -15.58 36.49
N PRO A 19 -4.16 -15.66 36.51
CA PRO A 19 -3.31 -14.54 36.12
C PRO A 19 -3.66 -14.12 34.67
N PRO A 20 -3.27 -12.94 34.16
CA PRO A 20 -3.45 -12.65 32.73
C PRO A 20 -2.64 -13.67 31.93
N VAL A 21 -3.28 -14.77 31.55
CA VAL A 21 -2.85 -15.65 30.47
C VAL A 21 -2.96 -14.78 29.23
N GLY A 22 -1.88 -14.70 28.43
CA GLY A 22 -1.78 -13.79 27.27
C GLY A 22 -3.12 -13.65 26.54
N GLY A 23 -3.72 -12.46 26.66
CA GLY A 23 -5.12 -12.24 26.29
C GLY A 23 -5.31 -12.49 24.80
N GLN A 24 -6.35 -13.25 24.45
CA GLN A 24 -6.81 -13.32 23.08
C GLN A 24 -7.26 -11.93 22.66
N ALA A 25 -6.53 -11.31 21.74
CA ALA A 25 -6.84 -10.00 21.19
C ALA A 25 -6.80 -10.09 19.66
N PRO A 26 -7.82 -9.54 18.97
CA PRO A 26 -7.74 -9.33 17.54
C PRO A 26 -6.66 -8.28 17.25
N SER A 27 -5.86 -8.52 16.22
CA SER A 27 -4.90 -7.57 15.68
C SER A 27 -4.75 -7.84 14.19
N ILE A 28 -4.57 -6.79 13.42
CA ILE A 28 -4.54 -6.84 11.97
C ILE A 28 -3.41 -5.95 11.48
N ASP A 29 -2.80 -6.35 10.38
CA ASP A 29 -1.78 -5.58 9.69
C ASP A 29 -2.08 -5.54 8.18
N ILE A 30 -1.56 -4.53 7.51
CA ILE A 30 -1.71 -4.34 6.06
C ILE A 30 -0.38 -3.88 5.48
N ILE A 31 0.01 -4.48 4.36
CA ILE A 31 1.07 -3.96 3.49
C ILE A 31 0.46 -3.66 2.12
N LYS A 32 0.73 -2.47 1.59
CA LYS A 32 0.22 -1.97 0.33
C LYS A 32 1.36 -1.85 -0.67
N LEU A 33 1.26 -2.64 -1.73
CA LEU A 33 2.25 -2.61 -2.80
C LEU A 33 1.72 -1.86 -4.01
N THR A 34 2.59 -1.10 -4.68
CA THR A 34 2.34 -0.50 -6.00
C THR A 34 3.23 -1.17 -7.02
N ASN A 35 2.65 -1.87 -8.00
CA ASN A 35 3.37 -2.70 -8.98
C ASN A 35 4.39 -3.66 -8.32
N GLY A 36 4.04 -4.19 -7.15
CA GLY A 36 4.85 -5.13 -6.37
C GLY A 36 5.95 -4.48 -5.52
N GLN A 37 6.00 -3.14 -5.42
CA GLN A 37 6.95 -2.42 -4.56
C GLN A 37 6.28 -1.85 -3.32
N ASP A 38 6.97 -1.94 -2.18
CA ASP A 38 6.56 -1.43 -0.87
C ASP A 38 6.95 0.04 -0.70
N ALA A 39 6.39 0.89 -1.57
CA ALA A 39 6.83 2.27 -1.76
C ALA A 39 6.25 3.25 -0.72
N ASP A 40 6.51 2.96 0.57
CA ASP A 40 6.07 3.75 1.73
C ASP A 40 6.55 5.21 1.67
N ASP A 41 7.83 5.38 1.37
CA ASP A 41 8.46 6.68 1.22
C ASP A 41 8.33 7.13 -0.24
N PRO A 42 7.65 8.24 -0.54
CA PRO A 42 7.53 8.75 -1.91
C PRO A 42 8.85 9.22 -2.55
N ASP A 43 9.95 9.32 -1.80
CA ASP A 43 11.32 9.49 -2.32
C ASP A 43 12.19 8.22 -2.24
N GLY A 44 11.60 7.11 -1.78
CA GLY A 44 12.28 5.83 -1.62
C GLY A 44 12.87 5.28 -2.92
N ALA A 45 13.91 4.47 -2.78
CA ALA A 45 14.56 3.81 -3.93
C ALA A 45 13.67 2.74 -4.60
N ASP A 46 12.66 2.26 -3.89
CA ASP A 46 11.65 1.29 -4.31
C ASP A 46 10.43 1.92 -4.99
N VAL A 47 10.30 3.25 -4.97
CA VAL A 47 9.20 3.94 -5.65
C VAL A 47 9.24 3.62 -7.15
N PRO A 48 8.20 2.97 -7.71
CA PRO A 48 8.21 2.57 -9.10
C PRO A 48 8.07 3.78 -10.03
N PRO A 49 8.91 3.90 -11.08
CA PRO A 49 8.71 4.85 -12.17
C PRO A 49 7.68 4.28 -13.16
N ILE A 50 6.53 4.93 -13.32
CA ILE A 50 5.42 4.44 -14.15
C ILE A 50 5.08 5.47 -15.23
N ALA A 51 5.00 5.05 -16.50
CA ALA A 51 4.62 5.97 -17.58
C ALA A 51 3.17 6.46 -17.43
N VAL A 52 2.90 7.69 -17.83
CA VAL A 52 1.52 8.24 -17.81
C VAL A 52 0.59 7.33 -18.62
N GLY A 53 -0.55 6.96 -18.03
CA GLY A 53 -1.53 6.05 -18.62
C GLY A 53 -1.13 4.56 -18.62
N ALA A 54 0.08 4.21 -18.15
CA ALA A 54 0.46 2.81 -17.98
C ALA A 54 -0.31 2.16 -16.82
N PRO A 55 -0.54 0.84 -16.87
CA PRO A 55 -1.27 0.13 -15.83
C PRO A 55 -0.55 0.24 -14.47
N VAL A 56 -1.36 0.36 -13.42
CA VAL A 56 -0.96 0.28 -12.03
C VAL A 56 -1.76 -0.83 -11.37
N THR A 57 -1.07 -1.75 -10.71
CA THR A 57 -1.67 -2.78 -9.86
C THR A 57 -1.32 -2.47 -8.42
N TRP A 58 -2.35 -2.42 -7.56
CA TRP A 58 -2.19 -2.32 -6.12
C TRP A 58 -2.55 -3.65 -5.47
N HIS A 59 -1.66 -4.14 -4.61
CA HIS A 59 -1.93 -5.28 -3.74
C HIS A 59 -2.05 -4.82 -2.29
N TYR A 60 -3.03 -5.36 -1.59
CA TYR A 60 -3.24 -5.10 -0.17
C TYR A 60 -3.15 -6.45 0.56
N ILE A 61 -2.03 -6.65 1.24
CA ILE A 61 -1.67 -7.89 1.91
C ILE A 61 -2.10 -7.76 3.37
N ILE A 62 -3.19 -8.43 3.72
CA ILE A 62 -3.83 -8.35 5.04
C ILE A 62 -3.37 -9.52 5.88
N THR A 63 -2.75 -9.27 7.03
CA THR A 63 -2.23 -10.33 7.92
C THR A 63 -2.88 -10.26 9.31
N ASN A 64 -3.41 -11.37 9.80
CA ASN A 64 -3.88 -11.45 11.19
C ASN A 64 -2.68 -11.61 12.13
N THR A 65 -2.26 -10.50 12.74
CA THR A 65 -1.16 -10.46 13.72
C THR A 65 -1.62 -10.75 15.15
N GLY A 66 -2.91 -10.98 15.33
CA GLY A 66 -3.53 -11.27 16.62
C GLY A 66 -3.51 -12.74 16.99
N THR A 67 -4.34 -13.07 17.98
CA THR A 67 -4.51 -14.44 18.49
C THR A 67 -5.95 -14.93 18.33
N VAL A 68 -6.82 -14.13 17.73
CA VAL A 68 -8.24 -14.40 17.49
C VAL A 68 -8.47 -14.49 15.98
N THR A 69 -9.15 -15.54 15.54
CA THR A 69 -9.60 -15.71 14.15
C THR A 69 -10.62 -14.63 13.78
N ILE A 70 -10.48 -14.04 12.59
CA ILE A 70 -11.34 -12.95 12.10
C ILE A 70 -12.20 -13.48 10.96
N THR A 71 -13.50 -13.20 10.94
CA THR A 71 -14.35 -13.63 9.82
C THR A 71 -14.21 -12.68 8.63
N GLU A 72 -14.37 -13.17 7.40
CA GLU A 72 -14.36 -12.31 6.21
C GLU A 72 -15.34 -11.14 6.30
N ALA A 73 -16.52 -11.35 6.90
CA ALA A 73 -17.55 -10.33 7.04
C ALA A 73 -17.14 -9.17 7.96
N ASP A 74 -16.15 -9.40 8.83
CA ASP A 74 -15.62 -8.40 9.75
C ASP A 74 -14.46 -7.60 9.13
N ILE A 75 -13.94 -8.02 7.97
CA ILE A 75 -12.80 -7.39 7.31
C ILE A 75 -13.31 -6.40 6.27
N THR A 76 -12.95 -5.13 6.43
CA THR A 76 -13.15 -4.09 5.42
C THR A 76 -11.81 -3.54 4.96
N VAL A 77 -11.55 -3.59 3.65
CA VAL A 77 -10.36 -2.99 3.04
C VAL A 77 -10.77 -1.79 2.19
N THR A 78 -10.13 -0.65 2.42
CA THR A 78 -10.37 0.60 1.71
C THR A 78 -9.05 1.26 1.30
N ASP A 79 -9.13 2.16 0.35
CA ASP A 79 -8.07 3.03 -0.11
C ASP A 79 -8.60 4.45 -0.17
N ASN A 80 -7.84 5.44 0.29
CA ASN A 80 -8.32 6.82 0.35
C ASN A 80 -8.56 7.46 -1.03
N VAL A 81 -7.97 6.91 -2.11
CA VAL A 81 -8.19 7.39 -3.48
C VAL A 81 -9.10 6.45 -4.26
N ILE A 82 -8.87 5.13 -4.16
CA ILE A 82 -9.59 4.12 -4.96
C ILE A 82 -10.97 3.79 -4.34
N GLY A 83 -11.12 3.97 -3.02
CA GLY A 83 -12.33 3.59 -2.29
C GLY A 83 -12.28 2.15 -1.78
N THR A 84 -13.44 1.49 -1.69
CA THR A 84 -13.53 0.12 -1.16
C THR A 84 -12.89 -0.91 -2.09
N ILE A 85 -12.09 -1.81 -1.52
CA ILE A 85 -11.41 -2.88 -2.25
C ILE A 85 -12.08 -4.22 -1.93
N THR A 86 -12.60 -4.90 -2.94
CA THR A 86 -13.41 -6.13 -2.76
C THR A 86 -12.84 -7.36 -3.46
N THR A 87 -11.88 -7.19 -4.37
CA THR A 87 -11.33 -8.31 -5.14
C THR A 87 -10.25 -9.01 -4.32
N ILE A 88 -10.54 -10.21 -3.82
CA ILE A 88 -9.56 -11.08 -3.17
C ILE A 88 -8.94 -11.98 -4.25
N ILE A 89 -7.63 -11.92 -4.41
CA ILE A 89 -6.88 -12.75 -5.37
C ILE A 89 -6.18 -13.94 -4.72
N ASP A 90 -5.94 -13.86 -3.41
CA ASP A 90 -5.42 -14.95 -2.59
C ASP A 90 -6.13 -14.91 -1.23
N LYS A 91 -6.67 -16.06 -0.81
CA LYS A 91 -7.46 -16.22 0.40
C LYS A 91 -6.84 -17.24 1.36
N GLY A 92 -5.52 -17.41 1.30
CA GLY A 92 -4.80 -18.34 2.17
C GLY A 92 -5.28 -19.77 1.94
N ASP A 93 -5.89 -20.39 2.95
CA ASP A 93 -6.43 -21.74 2.86
C ASP A 93 -7.88 -21.81 2.33
N GLY A 94 -8.54 -20.66 2.15
CA GLY A 94 -9.85 -20.53 1.51
C GLY A 94 -11.04 -20.93 2.38
N ASP A 95 -10.89 -21.01 3.69
CA ASP A 95 -11.98 -21.40 4.60
C ASP A 95 -12.94 -20.26 5.01
N ASN A 96 -12.67 -19.03 4.54
CA ASN A 96 -13.40 -17.78 4.80
C ASN A 96 -13.22 -17.20 6.21
N VAL A 97 -12.19 -17.64 6.94
CA VAL A 97 -11.73 -16.98 8.15
C VAL A 97 -10.24 -16.67 8.04
N LEU A 98 -9.82 -15.51 8.54
CA LEU A 98 -8.41 -15.16 8.59
C LEU A 98 -7.85 -15.61 9.95
N SER A 99 -7.21 -16.76 9.95
CA SER A 99 -6.61 -17.37 11.14
C SER A 99 -5.38 -16.61 11.63
N PRO A 100 -5.00 -16.70 12.91
CA PRO A 100 -3.76 -16.10 13.41
C PRO A 100 -2.53 -16.50 12.57
N GLY A 101 -1.80 -15.50 12.08
CA GLY A 101 -0.64 -15.67 11.20
C GLY A 101 -0.96 -15.94 9.73
N GLU A 102 -2.24 -16.01 9.35
CA GLU A 102 -2.67 -16.13 7.97
C GLU A 102 -2.69 -14.76 7.27
N THR A 103 -2.56 -14.80 5.94
CA THR A 103 -2.54 -13.63 5.08
C THR A 103 -3.50 -13.79 3.91
N TRP A 104 -4.29 -12.75 3.61
CA TRP A 104 -5.09 -12.63 2.38
C TRP A 104 -4.59 -11.47 1.53
N THR A 105 -4.69 -11.59 0.21
CA THR A 105 -4.29 -10.54 -0.74
C THR A 105 -5.49 -10.03 -1.52
N TYR A 106 -5.74 -8.73 -1.40
CA TYR A 106 -6.72 -8.01 -2.20
C TYR A 106 -6.02 -7.27 -3.35
N GLU A 107 -6.73 -7.06 -4.46
CA GLU A 107 -6.21 -6.37 -5.64
C GLU A 107 -7.12 -5.24 -6.09
N ALA A 108 -6.50 -4.13 -6.52
CA ALA A 108 -7.11 -3.13 -7.36
C ALA A 108 -6.20 -2.82 -8.56
N VAL A 109 -6.81 -2.39 -9.66
CA VAL A 109 -6.10 -2.01 -10.88
C VAL A 109 -6.55 -0.64 -11.36
N GLY A 110 -5.63 0.08 -12.00
CA GLY A 110 -5.87 1.41 -12.55
C GLY A 110 -4.81 1.80 -13.56
N VAL A 111 -4.67 3.10 -13.80
CA VAL A 111 -3.64 3.67 -14.67
C VAL A 111 -2.97 4.85 -13.98
N ALA A 112 -1.69 5.07 -14.27
CA ALA A 112 -0.94 6.17 -13.71
C ALA A 112 -1.44 7.51 -14.26
N ILE A 113 -1.64 8.47 -13.35
CA ILE A 113 -2.07 9.84 -13.67
C ILE A 113 -0.88 10.63 -14.21
N ASP A 114 -1.15 11.66 -15.03
CA ASP A 114 -0.16 12.69 -15.36
C ASP A 114 0.08 13.60 -14.15
N LEU A 115 1.14 13.34 -13.39
CA LEU A 115 1.50 14.12 -12.20
C LEU A 115 2.07 15.50 -12.55
N GLY A 116 2.42 15.74 -13.81
CA GLY A 116 2.78 17.07 -14.31
C GLY A 116 1.57 17.96 -14.55
N ASN A 117 0.40 17.36 -14.84
CA ASN A 117 -0.88 18.04 -15.03
C ASN A 117 -2.00 17.24 -14.35
N PRO A 118 -2.00 17.15 -13.01
CA PRO A 118 -2.94 16.29 -12.30
C PRO A 118 -4.38 16.80 -12.44
N PRO A 119 -5.37 15.89 -12.40
CA PRO A 119 -6.78 16.28 -12.36
C PRO A 119 -7.11 17.02 -11.07
N ASP A 120 -8.14 17.87 -11.12
CA ASP A 120 -8.70 18.56 -9.94
C ASP A 120 -9.58 17.58 -9.15
N ASP A 121 -8.92 16.71 -8.39
CA ASP A 121 -9.57 15.72 -7.51
C ASP A 121 -9.13 15.98 -6.04
N PRO A 122 -10.07 16.33 -5.14
CA PRO A 122 -9.75 16.62 -3.74
C PRO A 122 -9.26 15.39 -2.96
N ASN A 123 -9.46 14.17 -3.45
CA ASN A 123 -8.98 12.95 -2.80
C ASN A 123 -7.57 12.56 -3.26
N LEU A 124 -7.09 13.15 -4.36
CA LEU A 124 -5.77 12.87 -4.90
C LEU A 124 -4.69 13.38 -3.94
N GLN A 125 -3.84 12.48 -3.45
CA GLN A 125 -2.72 12.84 -2.60
C GLN A 125 -1.44 12.89 -3.43
N LEU A 126 -0.90 14.10 -3.55
CA LEU A 126 0.32 14.40 -4.28
C LEU A 126 1.37 14.97 -3.34
N VAL A 127 2.58 14.45 -3.41
CA VAL A 127 3.72 14.96 -2.64
C VAL A 127 4.68 15.63 -3.61
N SER A 128 4.83 16.94 -3.50
CA SER A 128 5.69 17.72 -4.41
C SER A 128 7.16 17.64 -3.99
N ASN A 129 8.06 17.66 -4.98
CA ASN A 129 9.51 17.71 -4.79
C ASN A 129 10.13 16.52 -4.01
N VAL A 130 9.56 15.32 -4.15
CA VAL A 130 10.06 14.11 -3.48
C VAL A 130 10.43 12.99 -4.43
N CYS A 131 10.00 12.95 -5.69
CA CYS A 131 10.41 11.88 -6.59
C CYS A 131 11.85 12.06 -7.08
N THR A 132 12.85 11.72 -6.27
CA THR A 132 14.27 11.71 -6.66
C THR A 132 14.88 10.32 -6.73
N PHE A 133 14.17 9.28 -6.30
CA PHE A 133 14.68 7.91 -6.23
C PHE A 133 15.97 7.86 -5.40
N ASP A 134 15.85 8.21 -4.12
CA ASP A 134 16.97 8.31 -3.17
C ASP A 134 18.08 9.26 -3.67
N GLY A 135 17.67 10.43 -4.16
CA GLY A 135 18.57 11.50 -4.61
C GLY A 135 19.23 11.30 -5.97
N THR A 136 18.92 10.22 -6.70
CA THR A 136 19.60 9.87 -7.96
C THR A 136 19.07 10.63 -9.19
N VAL A 137 17.85 11.14 -9.12
CA VAL A 137 17.17 11.84 -10.22
C VAL A 137 16.85 13.28 -9.80
N LEU A 138 17.38 14.24 -10.56
CA LEU A 138 17.11 15.67 -10.38
C LEU A 138 16.66 16.31 -11.70
N PRO A 139 15.80 17.34 -11.66
CA PRO A 139 15.19 17.95 -10.47
C PRO A 139 14.15 17.02 -9.81
N PRO A 140 13.82 17.23 -8.52
CA PRO A 140 12.79 16.46 -7.84
C PRO A 140 11.42 16.70 -8.49
N ARG A 141 10.58 15.67 -8.47
CA ARG A 141 9.24 15.69 -9.11
C ARG A 141 8.14 15.35 -8.11
N THR A 142 6.90 15.49 -8.55
CA THR A 142 5.72 15.11 -7.77
C THR A 142 5.57 13.59 -7.73
N ALA A 143 5.31 13.04 -6.56
CA ALA A 143 4.86 11.67 -6.35
C ALA A 143 3.35 11.62 -6.17
N TYR A 144 2.75 10.53 -6.61
CA TYR A 144 1.44 10.10 -6.15
C TYR A 144 1.63 9.20 -4.94
N THR A 145 0.78 9.36 -3.92
CA THR A 145 0.71 8.46 -2.77
C THR A 145 -0.75 8.13 -2.48
N ASN A 146 -1.04 6.88 -2.12
CA ASN A 146 -2.32 6.53 -1.49
C ASN A 146 -2.11 5.55 -0.35
N ILE A 147 -3.10 5.48 0.53
CA ILE A 147 -3.08 4.78 1.80
C ILE A 147 -4.15 3.72 1.76
N GLY A 148 -3.71 2.46 1.85
CA GLY A 148 -4.57 1.33 2.11
C GLY A 148 -4.93 1.30 3.58
N THR A 149 -6.16 0.89 3.90
CA THR A 149 -6.61 0.74 5.28
C THR A 149 -7.41 -0.54 5.40
N VAL A 150 -7.06 -1.36 6.38
CA VAL A 150 -7.87 -2.50 6.81
C VAL A 150 -8.51 -2.18 8.15
N THR A 151 -9.80 -2.44 8.28
CA THR A 151 -10.54 -2.30 9.53
C THR A 151 -11.23 -3.62 9.87
N ILE A 152 -11.13 -3.98 11.15
CA ILE A 152 -11.91 -5.02 11.82
C ILE A 152 -12.60 -4.40 13.05
N PRO A 153 -13.56 -5.06 13.73
CA PRO A 153 -14.36 -4.43 14.80
C PRO A 153 -13.57 -3.75 15.92
N GLU A 154 -12.38 -4.26 16.26
CA GLU A 154 -11.58 -3.79 17.39
C GLU A 154 -10.16 -3.32 17.00
N ALA A 155 -9.79 -3.38 15.73
CA ALA A 155 -8.46 -2.97 15.26
C ALA A 155 -8.51 -2.43 13.83
N SER A 156 -7.51 -1.63 13.49
CA SER A 156 -7.30 -1.16 12.12
C SER A 156 -5.82 -0.96 11.89
N ALA A 157 -5.39 -1.15 10.64
CA ALA A 157 -4.05 -0.82 10.19
C ALA A 157 -4.14 -0.06 8.86
N ASN A 158 -3.13 0.74 8.57
CA ASN A 158 -3.04 1.47 7.32
C ASN A 158 -1.59 1.51 6.84
N ASP A 159 -1.43 1.57 5.53
CA ASP A 159 -0.13 1.47 4.89
C ASP A 159 -0.11 2.30 3.60
N PRO A 160 0.81 3.27 3.46
CA PRO A 160 0.95 4.09 2.27
C PRO A 160 1.66 3.33 1.14
N SER A 161 1.46 3.76 -0.09
CA SER A 161 2.30 3.32 -1.21
C SER A 161 2.29 4.38 -2.30
N SER A 162 3.41 4.52 -2.97
CA SER A 162 3.67 5.64 -3.87
C SER A 162 4.08 5.18 -5.27
N TYR A 163 3.94 6.08 -6.24
CA TYR A 163 4.63 5.97 -7.53
C TYR A 163 5.02 7.35 -8.06
N CYS A 164 6.01 7.35 -8.93
CA CYS A 164 6.42 8.52 -9.69
C CYS A 164 6.09 8.29 -11.16
N ASN A 165 5.77 9.34 -11.92
CA ASN A 165 5.85 9.19 -13.36
C ASN A 165 7.31 8.96 -13.78
N VAL A 166 7.55 8.17 -14.82
CA VAL A 166 8.86 8.18 -15.51
C VAL A 166 9.24 9.63 -15.83
N PRO A 167 10.53 10.03 -15.74
CA PRO A 167 10.94 11.29 -16.36
C PRO A 167 10.39 11.29 -17.78
N PRO A 168 9.83 12.42 -18.28
CA PRO A 168 9.69 12.57 -19.72
C PRO A 168 11.04 12.14 -20.27
N ALA A 169 11.06 11.13 -21.16
CA ALA A 169 12.30 10.78 -21.84
C ALA A 169 12.89 12.12 -22.25
N ALA A 170 14.09 12.46 -21.77
CA ALA A 170 14.82 13.57 -22.34
C ALA A 170 14.72 13.28 -23.83
N LEU A 171 13.99 14.13 -24.57
CA LEU A 171 13.83 13.97 -26.01
C LEU A 171 15.25 13.76 -26.48
N ASP A 172 15.62 12.53 -26.80
CA ASP A 172 16.94 12.29 -27.35
C ASP A 172 16.89 13.04 -28.66
N PRO A 173 17.64 14.15 -28.81
CA PRO A 173 17.60 14.90 -30.05
C PRO A 173 18.17 14.06 -31.20
N GLU A 174 18.75 12.88 -30.93
CA GLU A 174 19.43 12.05 -31.92
C GLU A 174 18.61 10.91 -32.52
N GLU A 175 17.38 10.61 -32.05
CA GLU A 175 16.50 9.67 -32.76
C GLU A 175 15.61 10.39 -33.80
N GLU A 176 16.25 11.15 -34.69
CA GLU A 176 15.63 11.55 -35.95
C GLU A 176 15.44 10.28 -36.81
N PRO A 177 14.25 10.02 -37.38
CA PRO A 177 14.05 8.84 -38.22
C PRO A 177 15.06 8.88 -39.37
N GLN A 178 16.01 7.95 -39.38
CA GLN A 178 17.00 7.88 -40.46
C GLN A 178 16.27 7.80 -41.80
N PRO A 179 16.52 8.73 -42.74
CA PRO A 179 15.86 8.68 -44.02
C PRO A 179 16.16 7.33 -44.68
N PRO A 180 15.15 6.63 -45.24
CA PRO A 180 15.36 5.33 -45.84
C PRO A 180 16.32 5.48 -47.02
N GLY A 181 17.58 5.04 -46.86
CA GLY A 181 18.56 5.02 -47.95
C GLY A 181 20.01 5.32 -47.59
N SER A 182 20.38 5.63 -46.35
CA SER A 182 21.78 5.92 -46.01
C SER A 182 22.65 4.65 -45.97
N ARG A 183 23.12 4.21 -47.14
CA ARG A 183 24.19 3.21 -47.28
C ARG A 183 25.53 3.88 -46.98
N ILE A 184 26.09 3.63 -45.80
CA ILE A 184 27.48 3.98 -45.50
C ILE A 184 28.39 3.10 -46.39
N PHE A 185 29.03 3.71 -47.39
CA PHE A 185 30.14 3.12 -48.12
C PHE A 185 31.40 3.22 -47.25
N LEU A 186 31.87 2.08 -46.73
CA LEU A 186 33.23 1.95 -46.21
C LEU A 186 34.21 1.93 -47.40
N PRO A 187 35.23 2.80 -47.47
CA PRO A 187 36.30 2.61 -48.44
C PRO A 187 37.18 1.43 -47.98
N SER A 188 37.24 0.39 -48.80
CA SER A 188 38.23 -0.68 -48.68
C SER A 188 39.61 -0.08 -48.95
N ILE A 189 40.43 0.08 -47.92
CA ILE A 189 41.87 0.29 -48.10
C ILE A 189 42.52 -1.09 -48.13
N ALA A 190 42.87 -1.51 -49.34
CA ALA A 190 43.83 -2.56 -49.61
C ALA A 190 45.16 -1.92 -50.02
N ARG A 191 46.19 -2.08 -49.19
CA ARG A 191 47.57 -2.45 -49.55
C ARG A 191 48.44 -2.55 -48.32
#